data_AF-A0A2M7AJW6-F1
#
_entry.id   AF-A0A2M7AJW6-F1
#
_cell.length_a   1.000
_cell.length_b   1.000
_cell.length_c   1.000
_cell.angle_alpha   90.00
_cell.angle_beta   90.00
_cell.angle_gamma   90.00
#
_symmetry.space_group_name_H-M   'P 1'
#
loop_
_entity.id
_entity.type
_entity.pdbx_description
1 polymer ?
#
loop_
_entity_poly.entity_id
_entity_poly.type
_entity_poly.pdbx_seq_one_letter_code
_entity_poly.pdbx_strand_id
1 'polypeptide(L)'
;GSSIMPQKKNPDLAEIIRGKTGRVYGNLMGILTVMKGLPLSYNRDLQEDKEGLFDTVDTVRDCLGVLAKMLSKVKFNQERMLQSCQEGFLNATDAADYLVRKGVPFRLAHKIVGKLVVYCLKKDKRLEELSLSEF
;
A
#
# COMPACT_ATOMS: atom_id res chain seq x y z
N GLY A 1 3.86 -16.26 -17.30
CA GLY A 1 5.19 -16.69 -16.79
C GLY A 1 6.20 -16.64 -17.91
N SER A 2 7.46 -16.31 -17.63
CA SER A 2 8.53 -16.30 -18.65
C SER A 2 8.93 -17.74 -19.00
N SER A 3 9.08 -18.04 -20.29
CA SER A 3 9.58 -19.34 -20.77
C SER A 3 11.05 -19.59 -20.41
N ILE A 4 11.81 -18.54 -20.06
CA ILE A 4 13.25 -18.60 -19.77
C ILE A 4 13.56 -18.62 -18.26
N MET A 5 12.68 -18.03 -17.42
CA MET A 5 12.92 -17.89 -15.97
C MET A 5 11.80 -18.55 -15.15
N PRO A 6 11.94 -19.82 -14.75
CA PRO A 6 10.92 -20.58 -14.03
C PRO A 6 10.48 -19.96 -12.69
N GLN A 7 11.39 -19.25 -12.02
CA GLN A 7 11.17 -18.58 -10.74
C GLN A 7 10.46 -17.22 -10.89
N LYS A 8 10.49 -16.60 -12.08
CA LYS A 8 9.92 -15.28 -12.29
C LYS A 8 8.41 -15.40 -12.53
N LYS A 9 7.64 -15.06 -11.50
CA LYS A 9 6.18 -14.92 -11.56
C LYS A 9 5.81 -13.45 -11.63
N ASN A 10 5.14 -13.04 -12.70
CA ASN A 10 4.67 -11.68 -12.86
C ASN A 10 3.33 -11.51 -12.12
N PRO A 11 3.06 -10.37 -11.49
CA PRO A 11 1.79 -10.09 -10.82
C PRO A 11 0.71 -9.63 -11.82
N ASP A 12 0.57 -10.33 -12.95
CA ASP A 12 -0.27 -9.93 -14.09
C ASP A 12 -1.71 -9.58 -13.66
N LEU A 13 -2.29 -10.38 -12.75
CA LEU A 13 -3.64 -10.15 -12.22
C LEU A 13 -3.77 -8.81 -11.50
N ALA A 14 -2.80 -8.47 -10.64
CA ALA A 14 -2.81 -7.20 -9.91
C ALA A 14 -2.59 -6.01 -10.85
N GLU A 15 -1.75 -6.18 -11.88
CA GLU A 15 -1.52 -5.17 -12.92
C GLU A 15 -2.80 -4.87 -13.70
N ILE A 16 -3.53 -5.91 -14.12
CA ILE A 16 -4.80 -5.76 -14.84
C ILE A 16 -5.88 -5.14 -13.95
N ILE A 17 -5.99 -5.55 -12.68
CA ILE A 17 -6.93 -4.94 -11.73
C ILE A 17 -6.64 -3.44 -11.60
N ARG A 18 -5.38 -3.05 -11.43
CA ARG A 18 -4.97 -1.63 -11.38
C ARG A 18 -5.32 -0.88 -12.66
N GLY A 19 -5.10 -1.48 -13.82
CA GLY A 19 -5.45 -0.89 -15.12
C GLY A 19 -6.96 -0.67 -15.29
N LYS A 20 -7.78 -1.63 -14.84
CA LYS A 20 -9.25 -1.56 -14.91
C LYS A 20 -9.84 -0.41 -14.10
N THR A 21 -9.13 0.15 -13.12
CA THR A 21 -9.54 1.40 -12.44
C THR A 21 -9.77 2.54 -13.44
N GLY A 22 -8.89 2.68 -14.45
CA GLY A 22 -9.04 3.73 -15.46
C GLY A 22 -10.34 3.60 -16.28
N ARG A 23 -10.76 2.36 -16.56
CA ARG A 23 -12.02 2.07 -17.25
C ARG A 23 -13.23 2.49 -16.43
N VAL A 24 -13.25 2.12 -15.15
CA VAL A 24 -14.33 2.52 -14.22
C VAL A 24 -14.42 4.04 -14.08
N TYR A 25 -13.28 4.74 -14.04
CA TYR A 25 -13.24 6.19 -14.03
C TYR A 25 -13.78 6.80 -15.33
N GLY A 26 -13.45 6.19 -16.48
CA GLY A 26 -14.01 6.57 -17.77
C GLY A 26 -15.54 6.47 -17.79
N ASN A 27 -16.09 5.36 -17.30
CA ASN A 27 -17.53 5.14 -17.21
C ASN A 27 -18.21 6.19 -16.31
N LEU A 28 -17.61 6.52 -15.16
CA LEU A 28 -18.10 7.58 -14.27
C LEU A 28 -18.12 8.94 -14.96
N MET A 29 -17.01 9.31 -15.61
CA MET A 29 -16.93 10.60 -16.29
C MET A 29 -17.89 10.67 -17.48
N GLY A 30 -18.13 9.55 -18.17
CA GLY A 30 -19.13 9.42 -19.22
C GLY A 30 -20.53 9.80 -18.72
N ILE A 31 -21.03 9.12 -17.68
CA ILE A 31 -22.39 9.37 -17.18
C ILE A 31 -22.55 10.78 -16.59
N LEU A 32 -21.55 11.29 -15.88
CA LEU A 32 -21.59 12.67 -15.37
C LEU A 32 -21.68 13.70 -16.50
N THR A 33 -21.02 13.42 -17.63
CA THR A 33 -21.06 14.29 -18.81
C THR A 33 -22.40 14.19 -19.53
N VAL A 34 -22.95 12.98 -19.68
CA VAL A 34 -24.29 12.76 -20.24
C VAL A 34 -25.35 13.50 -19.43
N MET A 35 -25.26 13.52 -18.10
CA MET A 35 -26.26 14.18 -17.25
C MET A 35 -26.08 15.70 -17.12
N LYS A 36 -24.95 16.25 -17.56
CA LYS A 36 -24.59 17.66 -17.33
C LYS A 36 -25.56 18.60 -18.06
N GLY A 37 -26.39 19.29 -17.30
CA GLY A 37 -27.27 20.34 -17.82
C GLY A 37 -28.49 19.80 -18.59
N LEU A 38 -28.85 18.53 -18.41
CA LEU A 38 -30.07 17.97 -19.00
C LEU A 38 -31.31 18.66 -18.40
N PRO A 39 -32.20 19.24 -19.24
CA PRO A 39 -33.45 19.79 -18.76
C PRO A 39 -34.37 18.68 -18.27
N LEU A 40 -35.29 18.99 -17.36
CA LEU A 40 -36.31 18.03 -16.95
C LEU A 40 -37.37 17.85 -18.05
N SER A 41 -38.01 16.69 -18.21
CA SER A 41 -37.87 15.45 -17.42
C SER A 41 -37.07 14.39 -18.18
N TYR A 42 -37.72 13.43 -18.84
CA TYR A 42 -37.05 12.36 -19.58
C TYR A 42 -36.46 12.88 -20.90
N ASN A 43 -35.17 12.61 -21.10
CA ASN A 43 -34.46 12.83 -22.36
C ASN A 43 -33.90 11.49 -22.86
N ARG A 44 -33.87 11.29 -24.19
CA ARG A 44 -33.42 10.02 -24.77
C ARG A 44 -31.91 9.77 -24.58
N ASP A 45 -31.14 10.81 -24.33
CA ASP A 45 -29.73 10.77 -23.89
C ASP A 45 -29.52 9.81 -22.70
N LEU A 46 -30.53 9.68 -21.82
CA LEU A 46 -30.50 8.74 -20.70
C LEU A 46 -30.54 7.26 -21.12
N GLN A 47 -30.57 6.92 -22.41
CA GLN A 47 -30.32 5.56 -22.87
C GLN A 47 -28.86 5.13 -22.66
N GLU A 48 -27.93 6.09 -22.59
CA GLU A 48 -26.49 5.87 -22.36
C GLU A 48 -26.15 5.50 -20.90
N ASP A 49 -27.14 5.43 -20.00
CA ASP A 49 -26.92 5.16 -18.57
C ASP A 49 -26.52 3.70 -18.27
N LYS A 50 -26.88 2.75 -19.15
CA LYS A 50 -26.78 1.31 -18.85
C LYS A 50 -25.42 0.73 -19.18
N GLU A 51 -24.86 1.08 -20.34
CA GLU A 51 -23.66 0.40 -20.84
C GLU A 51 -22.47 0.61 -19.90
N GLY A 52 -22.18 1.87 -19.55
CA GLY A 52 -21.10 2.21 -18.61
C GLY A 52 -21.34 1.70 -17.19
N LEU A 53 -22.61 1.60 -16.77
CA LEU A 53 -22.97 1.03 -15.47
C LEU A 53 -22.74 -0.48 -15.44
N PHE A 54 -23.27 -1.21 -16.42
CA PHE A 54 -23.14 -2.67 -16.52
C PHE A 54 -21.67 -3.07 -16.64
N ASP A 55 -20.92 -2.38 -17.49
CA ASP A 55 -19.48 -2.60 -17.64
C ASP A 55 -18.71 -2.36 -16.33
N THR A 56 -19.08 -1.32 -15.58
CA THR A 56 -18.51 -1.05 -14.26
C THR A 56 -18.80 -2.20 -13.29
N VAL A 57 -20.05 -2.65 -13.21
CA VAL A 57 -20.45 -3.74 -12.31
C VAL A 57 -19.73 -5.04 -12.65
N ASP A 58 -19.69 -5.42 -13.93
CA ASP A 58 -18.99 -6.60 -14.39
C ASP A 58 -17.49 -6.50 -14.10
N THR A 59 -16.88 -5.34 -14.40
CA THR A 59 -15.46 -5.10 -14.14
C THR A 59 -15.12 -5.24 -12.67
N VAL A 60 -15.89 -4.62 -11.77
CA VAL A 60 -15.64 -4.69 -10.33
C VAL A 60 -15.87 -6.10 -9.78
N ARG A 61 -16.97 -6.76 -10.17
CA ARG A 61 -17.26 -8.14 -9.76
C ARG A 61 -16.12 -9.08 -10.14
N ASP A 62 -15.66 -9.01 -11.39
CA ASP A 62 -14.61 -9.89 -11.88
C ASP A 62 -13.27 -9.59 -11.20
N CYS A 63 -12.93 -8.31 -11.00
CA CYS A 63 -11.74 -7.91 -10.25
C CYS A 63 -11.75 -8.45 -8.82
N LEU A 64 -12.87 -8.33 -8.10
CA LEU A 64 -13.00 -8.85 -6.74
C LEU A 64 -12.89 -10.38 -6.70
N GLY A 65 -13.54 -11.08 -7.63
CA GLY A 65 -13.48 -12.53 -7.72
C GLY A 65 -12.06 -13.07 -7.98
N VAL A 66 -11.31 -12.40 -8.86
CA VAL A 66 -9.91 -12.74 -9.15
C VAL A 66 -9.00 -12.39 -7.98
N LEU A 67 -9.18 -11.22 -7.36
CA LEU A 67 -8.37 -10.76 -6.23
C LEU A 67 -8.50 -11.71 -5.03
N ALA A 68 -9.71 -12.14 -4.68
CA ALA A 68 -9.95 -13.10 -3.61
C ALA A 68 -9.21 -14.42 -3.86
N LYS A 69 -9.29 -14.96 -5.09
CA LYS A 69 -8.56 -16.17 -5.49
C LYS A 69 -7.05 -15.99 -5.42
N MET A 70 -6.54 -14.83 -5.85
CA MET A 70 -5.11 -14.50 -5.78
C MET A 70 -4.65 -14.49 -4.32
N LEU A 71 -5.34 -13.75 -3.45
CA LEU A 71 -5.01 -13.62 -2.02
C LEU A 71 -5.01 -14.96 -1.30
N SER A 72 -5.96 -15.86 -1.61
CA SER A 72 -6.01 -17.21 -1.02
C SER A 72 -4.77 -18.07 -1.28
N LYS A 73 -3.95 -17.71 -2.28
CA LYS A 73 -2.74 -18.45 -2.68
C LYS A 73 -1.45 -17.70 -2.38
N VAL A 74 -1.52 -16.50 -1.81
CA VAL A 74 -0.34 -15.73 -1.43
C VAL A 74 0.43 -16.49 -0.35
N LYS A 75 1.75 -16.56 -0.52
CA LYS A 75 2.67 -17.06 0.51
C LYS A 75 3.55 -15.91 0.96
N PHE A 76 3.54 -15.63 2.25
CA PHE A 76 4.39 -14.61 2.86
C PHE A 76 5.72 -15.22 3.27
N ASN A 77 6.82 -14.57 2.89
CA ASN A 77 8.14 -14.93 3.39
C ASN A 77 8.35 -14.21 4.73
N GLN A 78 7.96 -14.85 5.83
CA GLN A 78 8.00 -14.26 7.17
C GLN A 78 9.42 -13.91 7.60
N GLU A 79 10.41 -14.74 7.27
CA GLU A 79 11.82 -14.49 7.59
C GLU A 79 12.32 -13.21 6.91
N ARG A 80 12.10 -13.09 5.60
CA ARG A 80 12.47 -11.86 4.87
C ARG A 80 11.72 -10.64 5.38
N MET A 81 10.42 -10.79 5.69
CA MET A 81 9.64 -9.70 6.26
C MET A 81 10.21 -9.23 7.60
N LEU A 82 10.55 -10.17 8.50
CA LEU A 82 11.17 -9.87 9.79
C LEU A 82 12.51 -9.18 9.61
N GLN A 83 13.37 -9.71 8.73
CA GLN A 83 14.66 -9.11 8.45
C GLN A 83 14.51 -7.66 7.97
N SER A 84 13.58 -7.38 7.04
CA SER A 84 13.32 -6.03 6.57
C SER A 84 12.81 -5.09 7.66
N CYS A 85 12.06 -5.58 8.66
CA CYS A 85 11.66 -4.78 9.82
C CYS A 85 12.86 -4.37 10.69
N GLN A 86 13.94 -5.15 10.70
CA GLN A 86 15.13 -4.90 11.52
C GLN A 86 16.13 -3.94 10.87
N GLU A 87 16.13 -3.81 9.54
CA GLU A 87 17.10 -3.00 8.78
C GLU A 87 16.80 -1.47 8.80
N GLY A 88 15.64 -1.05 9.33
CA GLY A 88 15.14 0.32 9.21
C GLY A 88 15.11 1.18 10.48
N PHE A 89 15.66 0.71 11.61
CA PHE A 89 15.55 1.40 12.92
C PHE A 89 14.11 1.80 13.29
N LEU A 90 13.12 0.99 12.91
CA LEU A 90 11.71 1.27 13.17
C LEU A 90 11.42 1.43 14.68
N ASN A 91 12.20 0.73 15.51
CA ASN A 91 12.17 0.80 16.97
C ASN A 91 12.81 2.08 17.56
N ALA A 92 13.38 2.97 16.74
CA ALA A 92 13.88 4.27 17.21
C ALA A 92 12.74 5.14 17.78
N THR A 93 11.55 5.08 17.19
CA THR A 93 10.37 5.78 17.72
C THR A 93 10.00 5.24 19.09
N ASP A 94 10.00 3.91 19.27
CA ASP A 94 9.72 3.28 20.56
C ASP A 94 10.77 3.66 21.61
N ALA A 95 12.05 3.74 21.23
CA ALA A 95 13.13 4.18 22.11
C ALA A 95 12.96 5.65 22.55
N ALA A 96 12.51 6.52 21.65
CA ALA A 96 12.24 7.92 21.97
C ALA A 96 11.04 8.04 22.93
N ASP A 97 9.96 7.29 22.67
CA ASP A 97 8.78 7.24 23.53
C ASP A 97 9.10 6.65 24.90
N TYR A 98 9.99 5.66 24.97
CA TYR A 98 10.50 5.13 26.24
C TYR A 98 11.17 6.22 27.09
N LEU A 99 12.07 7.02 26.50
CA LEU A 99 12.72 8.13 27.19
C LEU A 99 11.71 9.20 27.65
N VAL A 100 10.71 9.49 26.82
CA VAL A 100 9.62 10.42 27.15
C VAL A 100 8.85 9.94 28.38
N ARG A 101 8.49 8.65 28.42
CA ARG A 101 7.83 8.04 29.58
C ARG A 101 8.70 8.04 30.84
N LYS A 102 10.01 8.15 30.70
CA LYS A 102 10.98 8.32 31.80
C LYS A 102 11.21 9.78 32.20
N GLY A 103 10.47 10.73 31.61
CA GLY A 103 10.49 12.15 31.97
C GLY A 103 11.38 13.01 31.09
N VAL A 104 11.96 12.47 30.01
CA VAL A 104 12.77 13.24 29.06
C VAL A 104 11.84 14.00 28.09
N PRO A 105 12.00 15.34 27.91
CA PRO A 105 11.21 16.06 26.91
C PRO A 105 11.41 15.47 25.51
N PHE A 106 10.32 15.34 24.74
CA PHE A 106 10.34 14.67 23.42
C PHE A 106 11.45 15.18 22.49
N ARG A 107 11.66 16.51 22.42
CA ARG A 107 12.72 17.11 21.59
C ARG A 107 14.11 16.60 21.96
N LEU A 108 14.35 16.37 23.26
CA LEU A 108 15.61 15.83 23.75
C LEU A 108 15.70 14.32 23.51
N ALA A 109 14.64 13.57 23.77
CA ALA A 109 14.56 12.14 23.50
C ALA A 109 14.83 11.82 22.02
N HIS A 110 14.17 12.52 21.11
CA HIS A 110 14.39 12.41 19.67
C HIS A 110 15.83 12.73 19.28
N LYS A 111 16.45 13.76 19.89
CA LYS A 111 17.86 14.11 19.62
C LYS A 111 18.83 13.03 20.13
N ILE A 112 18.54 12.43 21.28
CA ILE A 112 19.34 11.33 21.86
C ILE A 112 19.27 10.11 20.94
N VAL A 113 18.05 9.65 20.63
CA VAL A 113 17.86 8.47 19.77
C VAL A 113 18.40 8.70 18.37
N GLY A 114 18.24 9.90 17.79
CA GLY A 114 18.83 10.22 16.50
C GLY A 114 20.36 10.08 16.48
N LYS A 115 21.05 10.42 17.58
CA LYS A 115 22.49 10.18 17.71
C LYS A 115 22.82 8.69 17.84
N LEU A 116 22.01 7.93 18.58
CA LEU A 116 22.17 6.48 18.72
C LEU A 116 22.01 5.77 17.37
N VAL A 117 21.02 6.15 16.56
CA VAL A 117 20.84 5.61 15.20
C VAL A 117 22.05 5.90 14.33
N VAL A 118 22.59 7.13 14.36
CA VAL A 118 23.82 7.46 13.62
C VAL A 118 25.02 6.65 14.10
N TYR A 119 25.12 6.39 15.41
CA TYR A 119 26.16 5.53 15.97
C TYR A 119 26.03 4.08 15.47
N CYS A 120 24.82 3.52 15.55
CA CYS A 120 24.49 2.19 15.04
C CYS A 120 24.85 2.03 13.55
N LEU A 121 24.46 2.99 12.71
CA LEU A 121 24.80 2.99 11.28
C LEU A 121 26.32 2.98 11.03
N LYS A 122 27.10 3.71 11.82
CA LYS A 122 28.56 3.72 11.70
C LYS A 122 29.23 2.43 12.18
N LYS A 123 28.55 1.66 13.04
CA LYS A 123 29.07 0.44 13.65
C LYS A 123 28.46 -0.83 13.04
N ASP A 124 27.59 -0.68 12.04
CA ASP A 124 26.81 -1.77 11.43
C ASP A 124 26.09 -2.62 12.49
N LYS A 125 25.46 -1.93 13.45
CA LYS A 125 24.70 -2.53 14.55
C LYS A 125 23.25 -2.08 14.50
N ARG A 126 22.36 -2.88 15.08
CA ARG A 126 20.97 -2.51 15.35
C ARG A 126 20.84 -1.84 16.73
N LEU A 127 19.75 -1.11 16.96
CA LEU A 127 19.49 -0.48 18.26
C LEU A 127 19.39 -1.51 19.40
N GLU A 128 18.79 -2.68 19.10
CA GLU A 128 18.64 -3.80 20.03
C GLU A 128 19.94 -4.57 20.32
N GLU A 129 20.99 -4.33 19.53
CA GLU A 129 22.33 -4.92 19.71
C GLU A 129 23.27 -4.01 20.52
N LEU A 130 22.83 -2.80 20.88
CA LEU A 130 23.59 -1.92 21.74
C LEU A 130 23.61 -2.47 23.17
N SER A 131 24.81 -2.55 23.74
CA SER A 131 24.94 -2.79 25.18
C SER A 131 24.49 -1.56 25.98
N LEU A 132 24.09 -1.75 27.24
CA LEU A 132 23.76 -0.63 28.14
C LEU A 132 24.91 0.36 28.32
N SER A 133 26.16 -0.07 28.13
CA SER A 133 27.35 0.79 28.14
C SER A 133 27.50 1.65 26.88
N GLU A 134 26.88 1.25 25.77
CA GLU A 134 26.86 2.01 24.52
C GLU A 134 25.61 2.93 24.42
N PHE A 135 24.67 2.78 25.36
CA PHE A 135 23.40 3.50 25.45
C PHE A 135 23.50 4.75 26.34
#